data_AF-A0A2M7G1P1-F1
#
_entry.id   AF-A0A2M7G1P1-F1
#
_cell.length_a   1.000
_cell.length_b   1.000
_cell.length_c   1.000
_cell.angle_alpha   90.00
_cell.angle_beta   90.00
_cell.angle_gamma   90.00
#
_symmetry.space_group_name_H-M   'P 1'
#
loop_
_entity.id
_entity.type
_entity.pdbx_description
1 polymer ?
#
loop_
_entity_poly.entity_id
_entity_poly.type
_entity_poly.pdbx_seq_one_letter_code
_entity_poly.pdbx_strand_id
1 'polypeptide(L)'
;MHQPFQRIFPDHSREAWCRRRRLKKNNAYSLPAGDYLIFDLYPSALDDPSVIYLLIQHARSQTHLATLELSFNAENVHLRLSHEHLQSPAAPQTFELVKDTLSQESALQEELWERMQEVGWMHRELLQQPAASESSLLSEMTIQSLAAAMESLMQETHPRQWESLLDSMLGSLKHELMAAMHEHVASQNKVVSLSAVRKQKEAAQKKPD
;
A
#
# COMPACT_ATOMS: atom_id res chain seq x y z
N MET A 1 3.42 0.78 -24.44
CA MET A 1 2.11 0.12 -24.18
C MET A 1 1.69 0.53 -22.78
N HIS A 2 0.50 1.12 -22.62
CA HIS A 2 -0.04 1.40 -21.28
C HIS A 2 -0.52 0.08 -20.67
N GLN A 3 -0.12 -0.22 -19.44
CA GLN A 3 -0.67 -1.37 -18.73
C GLN A 3 -2.03 -1.01 -18.13
N PRO A 4 -2.94 -1.99 -17.96
CA PRO A 4 -4.20 -1.74 -17.26
C PRO A 4 -3.94 -1.20 -15.86
N PHE A 5 -4.58 -0.10 -15.48
CA PHE A 5 -4.42 0.55 -14.17
C PHE A 5 -4.57 -0.42 -13.00
N GLN A 6 -5.55 -1.33 -13.09
CA GLN A 6 -5.83 -2.39 -12.10
C GLN A 6 -4.73 -3.45 -11.97
N ARG A 7 -3.81 -3.57 -12.95
CA ARG A 7 -2.64 -4.45 -12.82
C ARG A 7 -1.52 -3.81 -12.02
N ILE A 8 -1.39 -2.48 -12.08
CA ILE A 8 -0.36 -1.72 -11.34
C ILE A 8 -0.82 -1.48 -9.89
N PHE A 9 -2.14 -1.34 -9.71
CA PHE A 9 -2.77 -1.08 -8.42
C PHE A 9 -3.95 -2.04 -8.19
N PRO A 10 -3.69 -3.33 -7.85
CA PRO A 10 -4.76 -4.31 -7.66
C PRO A 10 -5.67 -3.99 -6.47
N ASP A 11 -5.12 -3.32 -5.44
CA ASP A 11 -5.78 -3.04 -4.17
C ASP A 11 -6.17 -1.56 -4.00
N HIS A 12 -7.01 -1.02 -4.89
CA HIS A 12 -7.55 0.34 -4.75
C HIS A 12 -8.36 0.59 -3.46
N SER A 13 -8.55 -0.39 -2.58
CA SER A 13 -9.81 -0.51 -1.85
C SER A 13 -9.79 -0.49 -0.33
N ARG A 14 -8.66 -0.35 0.39
CA ARG A 14 -8.78 -0.46 1.87
C ARG A 14 -8.32 0.70 2.73
N GLU A 15 -7.28 1.47 2.41
CA GLU A 15 -6.87 2.60 3.28
C GLU A 15 -6.25 3.76 2.48
N ALA A 16 -6.69 3.98 1.23
CA ALA A 16 -6.17 5.06 0.39
C ALA A 16 -6.57 6.41 1.00
N TRP A 17 -5.57 7.22 1.33
CA TRP A 17 -5.79 8.56 1.81
C TRP A 17 -6.46 9.37 0.70
N CYS A 18 -7.38 10.27 1.07
CA CYS A 18 -8.20 11.00 0.11
C CYS A 18 -8.32 12.47 0.50
N ARG A 19 -7.73 13.35 -0.30
CA ARG A 19 -7.93 14.79 -0.20
C ARG A 19 -9.06 15.24 -1.12
N ARG A 20 -9.99 16.04 -0.58
CA ARG A 20 -11.07 16.64 -1.35
C ARG A 20 -10.78 18.11 -1.64
N ARG A 21 -10.77 18.47 -2.93
CA ARG A 21 -10.68 19.86 -3.40
C ARG A 21 -11.99 20.26 -4.07
N ARG A 22 -12.63 21.32 -3.57
CA ARG A 22 -13.91 21.81 -4.11
C ARG A 22 -13.69 23.00 -5.04
N LEU A 23 -14.21 22.91 -6.26
CA LEU A 23 -14.17 23.97 -7.27
C LEU A 23 -15.52 24.67 -7.44
N LYS A 24 -15.47 26.00 -7.57
CA LYS A 24 -16.62 26.86 -7.93
C LYS A 24 -16.85 26.86 -9.45
N LYS A 25 -18.02 27.33 -9.90
CA LYS A 25 -18.40 27.42 -11.33
C LYS A 25 -17.42 28.21 -12.20
N ASN A 26 -16.81 29.27 -11.68
CA ASN A 26 -15.88 30.13 -12.43
C ASN A 26 -14.45 29.93 -11.92
N ASN A 27 -13.98 28.69 -11.86
CA ASN A 27 -12.60 28.39 -11.42
C ASN A 27 -11.59 28.64 -12.55
N ALA A 28 -10.32 28.83 -12.18
CA ALA A 28 -9.24 29.15 -13.10
C ALA A 28 -8.84 27.99 -14.03
N TYR A 29 -9.25 26.75 -13.73
CA TYR A 29 -8.80 25.55 -14.42
C TYR A 29 -9.72 25.12 -15.56
N SER A 30 -10.82 25.85 -15.80
CA SER A 30 -11.86 25.46 -16.78
C SER A 30 -12.43 24.06 -16.55
N LEU A 31 -12.30 23.55 -15.32
CA LEU A 31 -12.83 22.25 -14.90
C LEU A 31 -14.28 22.41 -14.42
N PRO A 32 -15.13 21.37 -14.54
CA PRO A 32 -16.48 21.40 -13.98
C PRO A 32 -16.49 21.78 -12.49
N ALA A 33 -17.50 22.54 -12.07
CA ALA A 33 -17.70 22.78 -10.64
C ALA A 33 -18.05 21.48 -9.92
N GLY A 34 -17.52 21.31 -8.71
CA GLY A 34 -17.76 20.09 -7.96
C GLY A 34 -16.59 19.75 -7.05
N ASP A 35 -16.60 18.51 -6.59
CA ASP A 35 -15.57 17.98 -5.71
C ASP A 35 -14.65 17.06 -6.50
N TYR A 36 -13.36 17.29 -6.31
CA TYR A 36 -12.28 16.50 -6.88
C TYR A 36 -11.61 15.76 -5.75
N LEU A 37 -11.49 14.45 -5.91
CA LEU A 37 -10.86 13.54 -4.97
C LEU A 37 -9.46 13.24 -5.47
N ILE A 38 -8.48 13.39 -4.60
CA ILE A 38 -7.07 13.09 -4.84
C ILE A 38 -6.72 11.92 -3.93
N PHE A 39 -6.46 10.76 -4.53
CA PHE A 39 -6.05 9.55 -3.82
C PHE A 39 -4.56 9.35 -3.98
N ASP A 40 -3.88 8.95 -2.92
CA ASP A 40 -2.54 8.40 -3.03
C ASP A 40 -2.61 6.92 -3.41
N LEU A 41 -1.64 6.49 -4.21
CA LEU A 41 -1.51 5.13 -4.70
C LEU A 41 -0.04 4.75 -4.68
N TYR A 42 0.21 3.55 -4.18
CA TYR A 42 1.54 2.96 -4.12
C TYR A 42 1.55 1.72 -5.01
N PRO A 43 2.47 1.64 -5.99
CA PRO A 43 2.57 0.50 -6.88
C PRO A 43 2.98 -0.73 -6.06
N SER A 44 2.28 -1.85 -6.26
CA SER A 44 2.55 -3.08 -5.53
C SER A 44 3.87 -3.77 -5.93
N ALA A 45 4.54 -3.29 -6.98
CA ALA A 45 5.64 -3.99 -7.65
C ALA A 45 6.85 -3.11 -8.03
N LEU A 46 6.93 -1.86 -7.59
CA LEU A 46 8.07 -1.00 -7.94
C LEU A 46 9.13 -0.96 -6.83
N ASP A 47 10.38 -1.15 -7.24
CA ASP A 47 11.59 -1.10 -6.42
C ASP A 47 11.91 0.28 -5.82
N ASP A 48 11.16 1.32 -6.21
CA ASP A 48 11.45 2.71 -5.85
C ASP A 48 10.38 3.32 -4.92
N PRO A 49 10.63 3.36 -3.60
CA PRO A 49 9.72 3.98 -2.64
C PRO A 49 9.69 5.51 -2.71
N SER A 50 10.43 6.15 -3.64
CA SER A 50 10.53 7.61 -3.76
C SER A 50 9.44 8.27 -4.61
N VAL A 51 8.52 7.48 -5.18
CA VAL A 51 7.43 7.97 -6.03
C VAL A 51 6.07 7.56 -5.48
N ILE A 52 5.20 8.55 -5.27
CA ILE A 52 3.78 8.37 -4.97
C ILE A 52 3.00 8.61 -6.27
N TYR A 53 2.02 7.77 -6.56
CA TYR A 53 1.06 8.06 -7.63
C TYR A 53 -0.17 8.74 -7.05
N LEU A 54 -0.62 9.84 -7.65
CA LEU A 54 -1.86 10.51 -7.28
C LEU A 54 -2.92 10.22 -8.33
N LEU A 55 -4.03 9.60 -7.92
CA LEU A 55 -5.20 9.41 -8.76
C LEU A 55 -6.22 10.52 -8.50
N ILE A 56 -6.65 11.20 -9.56
CA ILE A 56 -7.62 12.28 -9.46
C ILE A 56 -8.94 11.88 -10.11
N GLN A 57 -10.02 12.02 -9.35
CA GLN A 57 -11.37 11.72 -9.79
C GLN A 57 -12.33 12.87 -9.51
N HIS A 58 -13.34 13.03 -10.37
CA HIS A 58 -14.48 13.89 -10.06
C HIS A 58 -15.51 13.12 -9.23
N ALA A 59 -15.80 13.58 -8.01
CA ALA A 59 -16.55 12.82 -7.01
C ALA A 59 -17.95 12.37 -7.48
N ARG A 60 -18.66 13.25 -8.21
CA ARG A 60 -20.04 12.97 -8.64
C ARG A 60 -20.10 11.92 -9.74
N SER A 61 -19.16 11.95 -10.67
CA SER A 61 -19.15 11.07 -11.84
C SER A 61 -18.19 9.89 -11.70
N GLN A 62 -17.39 9.87 -10.63
CA GLN A 62 -16.30 8.92 -10.37
C GLN A 62 -15.36 8.73 -11.57
N THR A 63 -15.27 9.77 -12.42
CA THR A 63 -14.48 9.72 -13.65
C THR A 63 -13.03 9.95 -13.29
N HIS A 64 -12.17 9.03 -13.73
CA HIS A 64 -10.72 9.21 -13.68
C HIS A 64 -10.31 10.34 -14.63
N LEU A 65 -9.70 11.38 -14.08
CA LEU A 65 -9.27 12.56 -14.82
C LEU A 65 -7.77 12.52 -15.13
N ALA A 66 -6.96 12.18 -14.15
CA ALA A 66 -5.51 12.10 -14.31
C ALA A 66 -4.90 11.13 -13.30
N THR A 67 -3.75 10.59 -13.67
CA THR A 67 -2.79 10.00 -12.72
C THR A 67 -1.50 10.79 -12.77
N LEU A 68 -1.05 11.29 -11.63
CA LEU A 68 0.17 12.06 -11.50
C LEU A 68 1.23 11.25 -10.76
N GLU A 69 2.48 11.48 -11.08
CA GLU A 69 3.63 11.00 -10.31
C GLU A 69 4.15 12.16 -9.48
N LEU A 70 4.26 11.91 -8.17
CA LEU A 70 4.78 12.83 -7.18
C LEU A 70 6.05 12.23 -6.59
N SER A 71 7.16 12.96 -6.70
CA SER A 71 8.41 12.58 -6.05
C SER A 71 8.95 13.74 -5.24
N PHE A 72 9.59 13.41 -4.13
CA PHE A 72 10.18 14.39 -3.23
C PHE A 72 11.71 14.27 -3.30
N ASN A 73 12.35 15.36 -3.69
CA ASN A 73 13.79 15.53 -3.58
C ASN A 73 14.10 16.41 -2.36
N ALA A 74 15.33 16.37 -1.85
CA ALA A 74 15.76 17.00 -0.59
C ALA A 74 15.30 18.46 -0.35
N GLU A 75 14.95 19.19 -1.41
CA GLU A 75 14.48 20.58 -1.33
C GLU A 75 13.23 20.85 -2.19
N ASN A 76 12.74 19.89 -2.98
CA ASN A 76 11.71 20.17 -4.00
C ASN A 76 10.70 19.04 -4.16
N VAL A 77 9.44 19.44 -4.39
CA VAL A 77 8.36 18.58 -4.82
C VAL A 77 8.29 18.57 -6.33
N HIS A 78 8.47 17.40 -6.95
CA HIS A 78 8.33 17.21 -8.38
C HIS A 78 7.01 16.50 -8.68
N LEU A 79 6.17 17.16 -9.47
CA LEU A 79 4.90 16.63 -9.93
C LEU A 79 4.94 16.52 -11.46
N ARG A 80 4.54 15.37 -12.00
CA ARG A 80 4.38 15.17 -13.45
C ARG A 80 3.17 14.31 -13.78
N LEU A 81 2.68 14.40 -15.01
CA LEU A 81 1.68 13.45 -15.51
C LEU A 81 2.31 12.08 -15.69
N SER A 82 1.62 11.03 -15.24
CA SER A 82 2.14 9.68 -15.40
C SER A 82 2.09 9.24 -16.84
N HIS A 83 3.22 8.73 -17.34
CA HIS A 83 3.33 8.23 -18.72
C HIS A 83 2.87 6.77 -18.82
N GLU A 84 2.72 6.10 -17.68
CA GLU A 84 2.33 4.69 -17.59
C GLU A 84 0.81 4.52 -17.75
N HIS A 85 0.05 5.57 -17.47
CA HIS A 85 -1.41 5.53 -17.37
C HIS A 85 -2.11 6.31 -18.48
N LEU A 86 -3.30 5.84 -18.87
CA LEU A 86 -4.16 6.56 -19.80
C LEU A 86 -4.67 7.84 -19.12
N GLN A 87 -4.41 8.98 -19.74
CA GLN A 87 -4.81 10.30 -19.24
C GLN A 87 -6.10 10.77 -19.92
N SER A 88 -6.99 11.42 -19.19
CA SER A 88 -8.17 12.05 -19.80
C SER A 88 -7.77 13.33 -20.56
N PRO A 89 -8.62 13.85 -21.45
CA PRO A 89 -8.42 15.17 -22.07
C PRO A 89 -8.33 16.32 -21.05
N ALA A 90 -8.87 16.14 -19.83
CA ALA A 90 -8.82 17.12 -18.75
C ALA A 90 -7.55 17.01 -17.89
N ALA A 91 -6.62 16.10 -18.22
CA ALA A 91 -5.44 15.85 -17.42
C ALA A 91 -4.50 17.07 -17.28
N PRO A 92 -4.25 17.90 -18.32
CA PRO A 92 -3.44 19.10 -18.17
C PRO A 92 -4.02 20.11 -17.18
N GLN A 93 -5.34 20.33 -17.22
CA GLN A 93 -6.03 21.23 -16.29
C GLN A 93 -6.06 20.66 -14.86
N THR A 94 -6.22 19.35 -14.76
CA THR A 94 -6.17 18.63 -13.48
C THR A 94 -4.78 18.68 -12.86
N PHE A 95 -3.73 18.62 -13.68
CA PHE A 95 -2.35 18.80 -13.23
C PHE A 95 -2.13 20.17 -12.61
N GLU A 96 -2.53 21.25 -13.29
CA GLU A 96 -2.39 22.61 -12.74
C GLU A 96 -3.20 22.79 -11.44
N LEU A 97 -4.39 22.20 -11.34
CA LEU A 97 -5.18 22.18 -10.10
C LEU A 97 -4.42 21.55 -8.94
N VAL A 98 -3.84 20.35 -9.15
CA VAL A 98 -3.12 19.63 -8.09
C VAL A 98 -1.83 20.34 -7.74
N LYS A 99 -1.10 20.85 -8.74
CA LYS A 99 0.11 21.65 -8.55
C LYS A 99 -0.16 22.87 -7.66
N ASP A 100 -1.19 23.66 -7.98
CA ASP A 100 -1.58 24.80 -7.16
C ASP A 100 -2.03 24.38 -5.75
N THR A 101 -2.75 23.26 -5.65
CA THR A 101 -3.20 22.72 -4.35
C THR A 101 -2.00 22.37 -3.47
N LEU A 102 -1.00 21.66 -4.01
CA LEU A 102 0.22 21.33 -3.30
C LEU A 102 1.00 22.59 -2.94
N SER A 103 1.18 23.54 -3.88
CA SER A 103 1.92 24.78 -3.61
C SER A 103 1.29 25.67 -2.53
N GLN A 104 -0.05 25.64 -2.39
CA GLN A 104 -0.77 26.43 -1.39
C GLN A 104 -0.87 25.75 -0.03
N GLU A 105 -0.82 24.42 -0.01
CA GLU A 105 -1.09 23.61 1.19
C GLU A 105 0.20 22.90 1.62
N SER A 106 1.10 23.59 2.34
CA SER A 106 2.37 23.00 2.81
C SER A 106 2.16 21.74 3.66
N ALA A 107 1.13 21.74 4.50
CA ALA A 107 0.74 20.58 5.31
C ALA A 107 0.39 19.36 4.45
N LEU A 108 -0.15 19.57 3.24
CA LEU A 108 -0.47 18.49 2.31
C LEU A 108 0.80 17.83 1.75
N GLN A 109 1.82 18.65 1.46
CA GLN A 109 3.11 18.14 1.00
C GLN A 109 3.80 17.34 2.10
N GLU A 110 3.77 17.85 3.34
CA GLU A 110 4.33 17.18 4.52
C GLU A 110 3.62 15.84 4.79
N GLU A 111 2.29 15.83 4.77
CA GLU A 111 1.48 14.61 4.94
C GLU A 111 1.80 13.56 3.86
N LEU A 112 1.87 13.96 2.59
CA LEU A 112 2.23 13.06 1.50
C LEU A 112 3.68 12.54 1.63
N TRP A 113 4.61 13.38 2.08
CA TRP A 113 5.99 12.98 2.34
C TRP A 113 6.08 11.96 3.48
N GLU A 114 5.41 12.21 4.61
CA GLU A 114 5.38 11.28 5.74
C GLU A 114 4.84 9.91 5.33
N ARG A 115 3.74 9.89 4.56
CA ARG A 115 3.14 8.66 4.05
C ARG A 115 4.07 7.91 3.10
N MET A 116 4.80 8.63 2.24
CA MET A 116 5.82 8.02 1.38
C MET A 116 6.92 7.34 2.21
N GLN A 117 7.39 8.01 3.27
CA GLN A 117 8.41 7.44 4.16
C GLN A 117 7.89 6.22 4.92
N GLU A 118 6.64 6.25 5.38
CA GLU A 118 5.98 5.13 6.06
C GLU A 118 5.86 3.92 5.14
N VAL A 119 5.31 4.09 3.93
CA VAL A 119 5.20 3.00 2.94
C VAL A 119 6.58 2.48 2.54
N GLY A 120 7.55 3.38 2.33
CA GLY A 120 8.92 3.00 2.03
C GLY A 120 9.62 2.26 3.17
N TRP A 121 9.28 2.56 4.43
CA TRP A 121 9.74 1.82 5.60
C TRP A 121 9.09 0.44 5.67
N MET A 122 7.76 0.34 5.54
CA MET A 122 7.04 -0.94 5.52
C MET A 122 7.55 -1.87 4.41
N HIS A 123 7.78 -1.33 3.22
CA HIS A 123 8.35 -2.10 2.11
C HIS A 123 9.76 -2.62 2.43
N ARG A 124 10.62 -1.78 3.00
CA ARG A 124 11.97 -2.20 3.43
C ARG A 124 11.92 -3.24 4.54
N GLU A 125 11.01 -3.12 5.51
CA GLU A 125 10.84 -4.14 6.54
C GLU A 125 10.38 -5.47 5.96
N LEU A 126 9.42 -5.46 5.03
CA LEU A 126 8.96 -6.66 4.33
C LEU A 126 10.09 -7.34 3.54
N LEU A 127 10.94 -6.57 2.85
CA LEU A 127 12.10 -7.08 2.11
C LEU A 127 13.26 -7.54 3.03
N GLN A 128 13.39 -6.95 4.21
CA GLN A 128 14.41 -7.30 5.20
C GLN A 128 13.99 -8.45 6.12
N GLN A 129 12.73 -8.88 6.07
CA GLN A 129 12.41 -10.17 6.65
C GLN A 129 13.25 -11.21 5.89
N PRO A 130 14.17 -11.92 6.56
CA PRO A 130 14.83 -13.05 5.92
C PRO A 130 13.69 -13.91 5.40
N ALA A 131 13.71 -14.27 4.10
CA ALA A 131 12.73 -15.16 3.51
C ALA A 131 12.48 -16.24 4.54
N ALA A 132 11.37 -16.13 5.27
CA ALA A 132 11.10 -17.02 6.37
C ALA A 132 11.09 -18.35 5.66
N SER A 133 12.09 -19.19 5.94
CA SER A 133 12.35 -20.43 5.23
C SER A 133 11.00 -21.01 4.89
N GLU A 134 10.65 -21.02 3.59
CA GLU A 134 9.27 -21.15 3.08
C GLU A 134 8.58 -22.45 3.55
N SER A 135 9.28 -23.24 4.35
CA SER A 135 8.90 -24.47 4.99
C SER A 135 8.23 -24.35 6.37
N SER A 136 8.03 -23.17 7.00
CA SER A 136 7.48 -23.16 8.39
C SER A 136 6.34 -22.19 8.73
N LEU A 137 5.86 -21.35 7.82
CA LEU A 137 4.75 -20.41 8.14
C LEU A 137 3.35 -21.03 7.97
N LEU A 138 3.21 -22.00 7.07
CA LEU A 138 1.99 -22.79 6.92
C LEU A 138 2.32 -24.23 7.28
N SER A 139 1.46 -24.87 8.06
CA SER A 139 1.65 -26.29 8.33
C SER A 139 1.54 -27.06 7.01
N GLU A 140 2.29 -28.15 6.88
CA GLU A 140 2.21 -29.04 5.70
C GLU A 140 0.77 -29.53 5.48
N MET A 141 -0.01 -29.65 6.56
CA MET A 141 -1.44 -29.97 6.56
C MET A 141 -2.29 -28.86 5.93
N THR A 142 -1.95 -27.60 6.15
CA THR A 142 -2.64 -26.43 5.55
C THR A 142 -2.38 -26.37 4.05
N ILE A 143 -1.14 -26.63 3.62
CA ILE A 143 -0.76 -26.64 2.21
C ILE A 143 -1.50 -27.77 1.47
N GLN A 144 -1.55 -28.96 2.06
CA GLN A 144 -2.29 -30.09 1.49
C GLN A 144 -3.82 -29.85 1.46
N SER A 145 -4.36 -29.26 2.52
CA SER A 145 -5.77 -28.82 2.59
C SER A 145 -6.10 -27.81 1.49
N LEU A 146 -5.23 -26.82 1.27
CA LEU A 146 -5.40 -25.81 0.22
C LEU A 146 -5.35 -26.44 -1.17
N ALA A 147 -4.40 -27.33 -1.41
CA ALA A 147 -4.26 -28.04 -2.69
C ALA A 147 -5.50 -28.90 -2.99
N ALA A 148 -6.00 -29.65 -2.00
CA ALA A 148 -7.21 -30.47 -2.16
C ALA A 148 -8.49 -29.63 -2.39
N ALA A 149 -8.59 -28.47 -1.73
CA ALA A 149 -9.69 -27.54 -1.93
C ALA A 149 -9.63 -26.83 -3.30
N MET A 150 -8.43 -26.46 -3.77
CA MET A 150 -8.22 -25.94 -5.13
C MET A 150 -8.53 -26.99 -6.19
N GLU A 151 -8.16 -28.25 -5.97
CA GLU A 151 -8.47 -29.35 -6.87
C GLU A 151 -9.99 -29.64 -6.91
N SER A 152 -10.68 -29.54 -5.77
CA SER A 152 -12.15 -29.63 -5.70
C SER A 152 -12.82 -28.46 -6.43
N LEU A 153 -12.30 -27.24 -6.31
CA LEU A 153 -12.76 -26.06 -7.04
C LEU A 153 -12.60 -26.21 -8.56
N MET A 154 -11.49 -26.80 -9.01
CA MET A 154 -11.25 -27.07 -10.44
C MET A 154 -12.18 -28.14 -11.01
N GLN A 155 -12.76 -28.99 -10.15
CA GLN A 155 -13.69 -30.06 -10.54
C GLN A 155 -15.17 -29.66 -10.40
N GLU A 156 -15.50 -28.63 -9.60
CA GLU A 156 -16.87 -28.16 -9.41
C GLU A 156 -17.36 -27.22 -10.52
N THR A 157 -18.58 -27.42 -11.00
CA THR A 157 -19.17 -26.69 -12.14
C THR A 157 -20.10 -25.54 -11.75
N HIS A 158 -20.20 -25.20 -10.45
CA HIS A 158 -21.18 -24.23 -9.94
C HIS A 158 -20.53 -23.00 -9.26
N PRO A 159 -20.45 -21.85 -9.95
CA PRO A 159 -19.72 -20.67 -9.49
C PRO A 159 -20.26 -20.01 -8.22
N ARG A 160 -21.50 -20.27 -7.80
CA ARG A 160 -22.06 -19.71 -6.54
C ARG A 160 -21.51 -20.38 -5.28
N GLN A 161 -21.00 -21.60 -5.38
CA GLN A 161 -20.35 -22.28 -4.25
C GLN A 161 -18.88 -21.88 -4.13
N TRP A 162 -18.30 -21.32 -5.20
CA TRP A 162 -16.90 -20.91 -5.25
C TRP A 162 -16.62 -19.72 -4.35
N GLU A 163 -17.49 -18.71 -4.33
CA GLU A 163 -17.32 -17.53 -3.47
C GLU A 163 -17.32 -17.91 -1.99
N SER A 164 -18.27 -18.74 -1.56
CA SER A 164 -18.34 -19.20 -0.16
C SER A 164 -17.15 -20.08 0.22
N LEU A 165 -16.66 -20.91 -0.70
CA LEU A 165 -15.53 -21.80 -0.45
C LEU A 165 -14.21 -21.01 -0.41
N LEU A 166 -14.03 -20.05 -1.33
CA LEU A 166 -12.89 -19.14 -1.35
C LEU A 166 -12.87 -18.23 -0.11
N ASP A 167 -14.02 -17.70 0.32
CA ASP A 167 -14.12 -16.90 1.55
C ASP A 167 -13.77 -17.73 2.79
N SER A 168 -14.22 -18.99 2.84
CA SER A 168 -13.85 -19.90 3.93
C SER A 168 -12.35 -20.21 3.92
N MET A 169 -11.76 -20.45 2.75
CA MET A 169 -10.32 -20.72 2.60
C MET A 169 -9.48 -19.49 2.98
N LEU A 170 -9.86 -18.30 2.52
CA LEU A 170 -9.23 -17.03 2.89
C LEU A 170 -9.34 -16.77 4.40
N GLY A 171 -10.50 -17.07 5.00
CA GLY A 171 -10.72 -16.95 6.44
C GLY A 171 -9.78 -17.85 7.25
N SER A 172 -9.69 -19.13 6.88
CA SER A 172 -8.79 -20.09 7.53
C SER A 172 -7.32 -19.72 7.36
N LEU A 173 -6.90 -19.33 6.16
CA LEU A 173 -5.51 -18.96 5.86
C LEU A 173 -5.10 -17.68 6.60
N LYS A 174 -6.00 -16.70 6.67
CA LYS A 174 -5.79 -15.49 7.48
C LYS A 174 -5.67 -15.81 8.97
N HIS A 175 -6.49 -16.72 9.49
CA HIS A 175 -6.45 -17.08 10.90
C HIS A 175 -5.14 -17.77 11.28
N GLU A 176 -4.68 -18.72 10.47
CA GLU A 176 -3.42 -19.42 10.70
C GLU A 176 -2.21 -18.51 10.51
N LEU A 177 -2.21 -17.63 9.50
CA LEU A 177 -1.14 -16.66 9.31
C LEU A 177 -1.04 -15.70 10.51
N MET A 178 -2.18 -15.19 11.01
CA MET A 178 -2.20 -14.33 12.20
C MET A 178 -1.76 -15.08 13.47
N ALA A 179 -2.10 -16.36 13.61
CA ALA A 179 -1.64 -17.19 14.72
C ALA A 179 -0.12 -17.42 14.67
N ALA A 180 0.41 -17.77 13.50
CA ALA A 180 1.84 -17.95 13.27
C ALA A 180 2.62 -16.64 13.48
N MET A 181 2.09 -15.51 13.01
CA MET A 181 2.68 -14.19 13.23
C MET A 181 2.71 -13.82 14.72
N HIS A 182 1.63 -14.07 15.48
CA HIS A 182 1.64 -13.83 16.92
C HIS A 182 2.65 -14.69 17.68
N GLU A 183 2.77 -15.97 17.31
CA GLU A 183 3.75 -16.88 17.91
C GLU A 183 5.20 -16.46 17.57
N HIS A 184 5.42 -15.99 16.34
CA HIS A 184 6.71 -15.48 15.90
C HIS A 184 7.11 -14.18 16.61
N VAL A 185 6.17 -13.23 16.77
CA VAL A 185 6.41 -11.98 17.54
C VAL A 185 6.66 -12.28 19.03
N ALA A 186 5.91 -13.23 19.61
CA ALA A 186 6.12 -13.66 20.99
C ALA A 186 7.49 -14.31 21.20
N SER A 187 7.98 -15.11 20.24
CA SER A 187 9.30 -15.73 20.31
C SER A 187 10.44 -14.72 20.13
N GLN A 188 10.31 -13.74 19.23
CA GLN A 188 11.29 -12.67 19.06
C GLN A 188 11.42 -11.77 20.29
N ASN A 189 10.30 -11.40 20.92
CA ASN A 189 10.31 -10.64 22.18
C ASN A 189 11.00 -11.40 23.32
N LYS A 190 10.92 -12.73 23.33
CA LYS A 190 11.59 -13.59 24.31
C LYS A 190 13.11 -13.63 24.10
N VAL A 191 13.58 -13.62 22.85
CA VAL A 191 15.02 -13.58 22.49
C VAL A 191 15.64 -12.21 22.82
N VAL A 192 14.94 -11.11 22.52
CA VAL A 192 15.37 -9.76 22.90
C VAL A 192 15.49 -9.62 24.42
N SER A 193 14.50 -10.11 25.17
CA SER A 193 14.51 -10.11 26.65
C SER A 193 15.70 -10.89 27.24
N LEU A 194 16.03 -12.05 26.67
CA LEU A 194 17.15 -12.88 27.15
C LEU A 194 18.51 -12.23 26.85
N SER A 195 18.66 -11.56 25.70
CA SER A 195 19.90 -10.85 25.35
C SER A 195 20.15 -9.61 26.23
N ALA A 196 19.08 -8.90 26.62
CA ALA A 196 19.14 -7.77 27.54
C ALA A 196 19.59 -8.19 28.96
N VAL A 197 19.07 -9.31 29.47
CA VAL A 197 19.47 -9.87 30.78
C VAL A 197 20.94 -10.33 30.78
N ARG A 198 21.43 -10.86 29.66
CA ARG A 198 22.83 -11.29 29.52
C ARG A 198 23.80 -10.11 29.55
N LYS A 199 23.49 -9.02 28.85
CA LYS A 199 24.28 -7.78 28.87
C LYS A 199 24.31 -7.10 30.25
N GLN A 200 23.21 -7.13 31.00
CA GLN A 200 23.18 -6.59 32.37
C GLN A 200 24.05 -7.41 33.34
N LYS A 201 24.09 -8.74 33.21
CA LYS A 201 24.98 -9.59 34.02
C LYS A 201 26.46 -9.35 33.71
N GLU A 202 26.82 -9.15 32.45
CA GLU A 202 28.20 -8.86 32.04
C GLU A 202 28.68 -7.46 32.49
N ALA A 203 27.78 -6.47 32.55
CA ALA A 203 28.10 -5.14 33.05
C ALA A 203 28.31 -5.11 34.58
N ALA A 204 27.60 -5.97 35.33
CA ALA A 204 27.74 -6.07 36.78
C ALA A 204 29.06 -6.75 37.23
N GLN A 205 29.68 -7.57 36.36
CA GLN A 205 30.96 -8.24 36.63
C GLN A 205 32.21 -7.43 36.30
N LYS A 206 32.06 -6.22 35.72
CA LYS A 206 33.18 -5.36 35.28
C LYS A 206 33.42 -4.10 36.14
N LYS A 207 32.91 -4.04 37.37
CA LYS A 207 33.35 -3.02 38.33
C LYS A 207 34.57 -3.54 39.11
N PRO A 208 35.77 -2.97 38.92
CA PRO A 208 36.91 -3.28 39.78
C PRO A 208 36.78 -2.51 41.10
N ASP A 209 37.09 -3.18 42.20
CA ASP A 209 37.54 -2.57 43.46
C ASP A 209 38.90 -1.88 43.26
#